data_AF-A0A1Q5R108-F1
#
_entry.id   AF-A0A1Q5R108-F1
#
_cell.length_a   1.000
_cell.length_b   1.000
_cell.length_c   1.000
_cell.angle_alpha   90.00
_cell.angle_beta   90.00
_cell.angle_gamma   90.00
#
_symmetry.space_group_name_H-M   'P 1'
#
loop_
_entity.id
_entity.type
_entity.pdbx_description
1 polymer ?
#
loop_
_entity_poly.entity_id
_entity_poly.type
_entity_poly.pdbx_seq_one_letter_code
_entity_poly.pdbx_strand_id
1 'polypeptide(L)' 'MAKKTKSKRKEYTKDDVKLLKEHSKARTPVAKLSKLMKRSEGSLRQKPLSLGIGLGHQR' A
#
# COMPACT_ATOMS: atom_id res chain seq x y z
N MET A 1 -9.48 -27.23 12.20
CA MET A 1 -9.18 -25.82 12.55
C MET A 1 -8.19 -25.25 11.54
N ALA A 2 -8.56 -24.21 10.79
CA ALA A 2 -7.65 -23.59 9.82
C ALA A 2 -6.50 -22.88 10.56
N LYS A 3 -5.25 -23.29 10.25
CA LYS A 3 -4.03 -22.73 10.83
C LYS A 3 -3.90 -21.27 10.39
N LYS A 4 -4.30 -20.33 11.26
CA LYS A 4 -4.10 -18.88 11.03
C LYS A 4 -2.61 -18.58 11.03
N THR A 5 -1.98 -18.66 9.86
CA THR A 5 -0.63 -18.14 9.67
C THR A 5 -0.70 -16.64 9.89
N LYS A 6 -0.14 -16.16 11.00
CA LYS A 6 0.02 -14.73 11.26
C LYS A 6 0.90 -14.16 10.16
N SER A 7 0.29 -13.63 9.11
CA SER A 7 1.02 -12.88 8.07
C SER A 7 1.76 -11.75 8.76
N LYS A 8 3.09 -11.87 8.86
CA LYS A 8 3.93 -10.81 9.42
C LYS A 8 3.74 -9.57 8.54
N ARG A 9 3.04 -8.57 9.07
CA ARG A 9 2.80 -7.31 8.35
C ARG A 9 4.16 -6.63 8.17
N LYS A 10 4.62 -6.50 6.92
CA LYS A 10 5.84 -5.75 6.61
C LYS A 10 5.64 -4.30 7.05
N GLU A 11 6.50 -3.81 7.92
CA GLU A 11 6.51 -2.42 8.36
C GLU A 11 6.81 -1.50 7.17
N TYR A 12 6.18 -0.33 7.15
CA TYR A 12 6.46 0.70 6.15
C TYR A 12 7.69 1.48 6.57
N THR A 13 8.70 1.50 5.73
CA THR A 13 9.86 2.37 5.92
C THR A 13 9.51 3.81 5.56
N LYS A 14 10.38 4.76 5.92
CA LYS A 14 10.22 6.18 5.54
C LYS A 14 10.23 6.36 4.02
N ASP A 15 11.02 5.56 3.31
CA ASP A 15 11.12 5.62 1.85
C ASP A 15 9.87 5.08 1.17
N ASP A 16 9.27 4.01 1.72
CA ASP A 16 7.97 3.53 1.25
C ASP A 16 6.89 4.60 1.37
N VAL A 17 6.91 5.39 2.45
CA VAL A 17 5.95 6.48 2.66
C VAL A 17 6.18 7.60 1.65
N LYS A 18 7.43 7.95 1.32
CA LYS A 18 7.74 8.94 0.28
C LYS A 18 7.24 8.47 -1.09
N LEU A 19 7.55 7.23 -1.46
CA LEU A 19 7.08 6.63 -2.71
C LEU A 19 5.54 6.62 -2.79
N LEU A 20 4.86 6.23 -1.70
CA LEU A 20 3.40 6.28 -1.63
C LEU A 20 2.83 7.69 -1.86
N LYS A 21 3.47 8.72 -1.32
CA LYS A 21 3.06 10.12 -1.52
C LYS A 21 3.24 10.57 -2.97
N GLU A 22 4.36 10.21 -3.58
CA GLU A 22 4.64 10.54 -4.99
C GLU A 22 3.65 9.85 -5.93
N HIS A 23 3.40 8.56 -5.70
CA HIS A 23 2.43 7.76 -6.44
C HIS A 23 0.98 8.21 -6.26
N SER A 24 0.62 8.71 -5.06
CA SER A 24 -0.67 9.35 -4.82
C SER A 24 -0.84 10.60 -5.67
N LYS A 25 0.17 11.48 -5.74
CA LYS A 25 0.15 12.66 -6.61
C LYS A 25 0.03 12.28 -8.08
N ALA A 26 0.77 11.25 -8.50
CA ALA A 26 0.72 10.71 -9.86
C ALA A 26 -0.53 9.87 -10.16
N ARG A 27 -1.44 9.67 -9.18
CA ARG A 27 -2.66 8.86 -9.29
C ARG A 27 -2.43 7.47 -9.86
N THR A 28 -1.32 6.83 -9.48
CA THR A 28 -0.99 5.50 -10.01
C THR A 28 -1.97 4.43 -9.50
N PRO A 29 -2.39 3.48 -10.35
CA PRO A 29 -3.28 2.39 -9.93
C PRO A 29 -2.65 1.49 -8.86
N VAL A 30 -3.46 1.09 -7.86
CA VAL A 30 -3.02 0.23 -6.75
C VAL A 30 -2.50 -1.13 -7.24
N ALA A 31 -3.08 -1.69 -8.29
CA ALA A 31 -2.62 -2.95 -8.90
C ALA A 31 -1.17 -2.87 -9.42
N LYS A 32 -0.76 -1.71 -9.95
CA LYS A 32 0.63 -1.48 -10.40
C LYS A 32 1.56 -1.32 -9.20
N LEU A 33 1.13 -0.60 -8.16
CA LEU A 33 1.90 -0.43 -6.92
C LEU A 33 2.12 -1.74 -6.17
N SER A 34 1.13 -2.64 -6.18
CA SER A 34 1.25 -3.95 -5.54
C SER A 34 2.40 -4.76 -6.13
N LYS A 35 2.54 -4.73 -7.47
CA LYS A 35 3.64 -5.39 -8.19
C LYS A 35 4.99 -4.71 -7.94
N LEU A 36 5.02 -3.37 -7.97
CA LEU A 36 6.25 -2.58 -7.81
C LEU A 36 6.81 -2.65 -6.38
N MET A 37 5.97 -2.42 -5.37
CA MET A 37 6.38 -2.41 -3.96
C MET A 37 6.35 -3.81 -3.33
N LYS A 38 5.97 -4.85 -4.09
CA LYS A 38 5.79 -6.23 -3.60
C LYS A 38 4.98 -6.28 -2.30
N ARG A 39 3.92 -5.47 -2.23
CA ARG A 39 3.01 -5.34 -1.08
C ARG A 39 1.58 -5.64 -1.51
N SER A 40 0.75 -6.06 -0.56
CA SER A 40 -0.66 -6.32 -0.85
C SER A 40 -1.44 -5.02 -1.09
N GLU A 41 -2.44 -5.09 -1.96
CA GLU A 41 -3.33 -3.97 -2.25
C GLU A 41 -4.03 -3.46 -0.99
N GLY A 42 -4.46 -4.35 -0.09
CA GLY A 42 -5.07 -3.97 1.18
C GLY A 42 -4.12 -3.14 2.05
N SER A 43 -2.85 -3.50 2.13
CA SER A 43 -1.85 -2.72 2.86
C SER A 43 -1.64 -1.34 2.22
N LEU A 44 -1.57 -1.31 0.89
CA LEU A 44 -1.41 -0.09 0.12
C LEU A 44 -2.62 0.82 0.24
N ARG A 45 -3.85 0.31 0.39
CA ARG A 45 -5.05 1.15 0.64
C ARG A 45 -5.08 1.70 2.07
N GLN A 46 -4.70 0.88 3.05
CA GLN A 46 -4.79 1.22 4.47
C GLN A 46 -3.74 2.24 4.92
N LYS A 47 -2.49 2.13 4.44
CA LYS A 47 -1.41 3.01 4.90
C LYS A 47 -1.64 4.49 4.51
N PRO A 48 -2.04 4.84 3.29
CA PRO A 48 -2.33 6.21 2.88
C PRO A 48 -3.58 6.77 3.52
N LEU A 49 -4.62 5.94 3.72
CA LEU A 49 -5.79 6.33 4.51
C LEU A 49 -5.38 6.79 5.92
N SER A 50 -4.51 6.01 6.59
CA SER A 50 -3.94 6.38 7.89
C SER A 50 -3.04 7.63 7.85
N LEU A 51 -2.54 8.02 6.69
CA LEU A 51 -1.72 9.22 6.49
C LEU A 51 -2.54 10.42 5.99
N GLY A 52 -3.84 10.26 5.77
CA GLY A 52 -4.72 11.30 5.21
C GLY A 52 -4.51 11.56 3.71
N ILE A 53 -4.01 10.56 2.97
CA ILE A 53 -3.63 10.70 1.56
C ILE A 53 -4.49 9.76 0.71
N GLY A 54 -5.16 10.32 -0.30
CA GLY A 54 -5.92 9.54 -1.27
C GLY A 54 -4.98 8.82 -2.24
N LEU A 55 -5.01 7.49 -2.26
CA LEU A 55 -4.37 6.72 -3.34
C LEU A 55 -5.28 6.63 -4.55
N GLY A 56 -4.67 6.59 -5.73
CA GLY A 56 -5.31 6.63 -7.05
C GLY A 56 -6.48 5.66 -7.26
N HIS A 57 -7.32 6.04 -8.22
CA HIS A 57 -8.69 5.59 -8.45
C HIS A 57 -8.88 4.06 -8.51
N GLN A 58 -9.94 3.63 -7.83
CA GLN A 58 -10.37 2.25 -7.62
C GLN A 58 -10.90 1.64 -8.93
N ARG A 59 -10.07 0.84 -9.61
CA ARG A 59 -10.53 -0.17 -10.56
C ARG A 59 -9.74 -1.44 -10.33
#